data_AF-A0AAT9KTG1-F1
#
_entry.id   AF-A0AAT9KTG1-F1
#
_cell.length_a   1.000
_cell.length_b   1.000
_cell.length_c   1.000
_cell.angle_alpha   90.00
_cell.angle_beta   90.00
_cell.angle_gamma   90.00
#
_symmetry.space_group_name_H-M   'P 1'
#
loop_
_entity.id
_entity.type
_entity.pdbx_description
1 polymer ?
#
loop_
_entity_poly.entity_id
_entity_poly.type
_entity_poly.pdbx_seq_one_letter_code
_entity_poly.pdbx_strand_id
1 'polypeptide(L)'
;MRTTSADRDSADHEPADRELVIHKPTAHEPADHEPAIREPATCEPAVHEPATREPAAHEQAIHGPAAREPAIHEPATHKPLIHDLGTLAHRLHHPPGTPCACPPPRLLADRPDGTVVRSGSVVAKAHAADSDREALAARLALASAPELNGILLPPLSTPGTPGTAGTAPRPVTFWPYGVPVDPRDPDAAPWAEAAVLLARLHRTAPPPPLPPMRGPVKAARAVARMIAALPGDSAVLPVRAAWRALPAWARGEAAPPAARSGFLCHGDLHLGQLVRHPAPDGPWLLIDVDDAGRGDPAWDLARPAAWYAAGVLAPQDWLLFLDAYRSAGGPAVPAEGDPWPQLDVPARALTVQTAAVALAKCAAEGRVPDEMEQLMIDSCARIATFPPELAAGSTP
;
A
#
# COMPACT_ATOMS: atom_id res chain seq x y z
N MET A 1 4.39 48.35 39.17
CA MET A 1 4.15 49.59 39.95
C MET A 1 4.32 50.77 39.00
N ARG A 2 3.40 51.75 39.08
CA ARG A 2 3.29 52.95 38.23
C ARG A 2 4.33 54.04 38.59
N THR A 3 4.29 55.11 37.77
CA THR A 3 4.66 56.53 38.00
C THR A 3 6.12 56.92 37.68
N THR A 4 6.47 58.05 37.04
CA THR A 4 5.76 59.26 36.56
C THR A 4 6.71 60.13 35.70
N SER A 5 6.08 61.02 34.92
CA SER A 5 6.58 62.15 34.11
C SER A 5 7.46 63.21 34.83
N ALA A 6 8.29 63.98 34.08
CA ALA A 6 8.26 65.45 34.04
C ALA A 6 9.37 66.11 33.16
N ASP A 7 8.96 67.19 32.49
CA ASP A 7 9.62 68.13 31.55
C ASP A 7 10.85 68.92 32.03
N ARG A 8 11.56 69.56 31.06
CA ARG A 8 12.09 70.95 31.15
C ARG A 8 12.58 71.54 29.79
N ASP A 9 11.75 72.41 29.22
CA ASP A 9 11.94 73.85 28.91
C ASP A 9 13.18 74.47 28.17
N SER A 10 12.84 75.29 27.15
CA SER A 10 13.27 76.68 26.84
C SER A 10 14.45 77.09 25.91
N ALA A 11 14.10 78.03 24.99
CA ALA A 11 14.77 79.27 24.52
C ALA A 11 15.47 79.37 23.12
N ASP A 12 14.73 79.92 22.14
CA ASP A 12 14.85 81.22 21.43
C ASP A 12 16.12 81.85 20.76
N HIS A 13 15.86 82.45 19.57
CA HIS A 13 16.47 83.61 18.83
C HIS A 13 17.79 83.41 18.02
N GLU A 14 18.04 83.92 16.80
CA GLU A 14 17.72 85.20 16.10
C GLU A 14 18.00 85.13 14.54
N PRO A 15 17.55 86.09 13.67
CA PRO A 15 17.67 86.08 12.20
C PRO A 15 18.40 87.30 11.55
N ALA A 16 18.67 87.29 10.21
CA ALA A 16 18.83 88.42 9.23
C ALA A 16 19.62 87.96 7.96
N ASP A 17 19.76 88.65 6.81
CA ASP A 17 18.94 89.39 5.82
C ASP A 17 19.88 89.70 4.61
N ARG A 18 19.36 89.90 3.38
CA ARG A 18 20.00 90.52 2.15
C ARG A 18 21.17 89.79 1.41
N GLU A 19 21.47 89.90 0.09
CA GLU A 19 21.05 90.75 -1.06
C GLU A 19 21.57 90.23 -2.45
N LEU A 20 20.82 90.54 -3.52
CA LEU A 20 21.19 91.02 -4.89
C LEU A 20 22.12 90.29 -5.93
N VAL A 21 21.47 89.72 -6.97
CA VAL A 21 21.54 89.85 -8.48
C VAL A 21 22.87 90.26 -9.20
N ILE A 22 23.18 89.64 -10.39
CA ILE A 22 23.35 90.27 -11.75
C ILE A 22 24.19 89.45 -12.80
N HIS A 23 23.53 89.08 -13.93
CA HIS A 23 23.89 89.04 -15.39
C HIS A 23 25.18 88.35 -15.96
N LYS A 24 25.30 87.83 -17.21
CA LYS A 24 24.60 87.92 -18.53
C LYS A 24 25.04 86.72 -19.47
N PRO A 25 24.46 86.53 -20.69
CA PRO A 25 24.45 85.30 -21.50
C PRO A 25 25.36 85.29 -22.75
N THR A 26 25.55 84.14 -23.42
CA THR A 26 25.81 84.06 -24.90
C THR A 26 25.60 82.64 -25.50
N ALA A 27 25.39 82.63 -26.82
CA ALA A 27 24.75 81.62 -27.68
C ALA A 27 25.63 80.47 -28.24
N HIS A 28 24.99 79.41 -28.75
CA HIS A 28 25.19 78.88 -30.12
C HIS A 28 24.11 77.85 -30.52
N GLU A 29 23.79 77.82 -31.82
CA GLU A 29 22.76 77.05 -32.53
C GLU A 29 23.47 76.23 -33.66
N PRO A 30 22.80 75.46 -34.54
CA PRO A 30 22.28 74.08 -34.46
C PRO A 30 22.95 73.09 -35.47
N ALA A 31 22.53 71.81 -35.51
CA ALA A 31 22.52 70.97 -36.74
C ALA A 31 21.65 69.68 -36.64
N ASP A 32 20.60 69.68 -37.45
CA ASP A 32 19.76 68.67 -38.14
C ASP A 32 19.86 67.12 -37.94
N HIS A 33 18.69 66.57 -37.58
CA HIS A 33 17.85 65.50 -38.20
C HIS A 33 18.35 64.09 -38.62
N GLU A 34 17.66 63.07 -38.08
CA GLU A 34 17.10 61.92 -38.85
C GLU A 34 15.74 61.46 -38.21
N PRO A 35 14.72 60.98 -38.97
CA PRO A 35 13.32 60.94 -38.49
C PRO A 35 12.71 59.55 -38.22
N ALA A 36 11.57 59.61 -37.52
CA ALA A 36 10.42 58.67 -37.47
C ALA A 36 10.60 57.40 -36.59
N ILE A 37 9.62 56.89 -35.83
CA ILE A 37 8.16 56.77 -36.01
C ILE A 37 7.47 56.70 -34.61
N ARG A 38 6.30 57.37 -34.45
CA ARG A 38 5.30 57.29 -33.34
C ARG A 38 4.34 56.09 -33.57
N GLU A 39 3.63 55.44 -32.65
CA GLU A 39 3.10 55.58 -31.27
C GLU A 39 2.45 54.18 -30.94
N PRO A 40 1.94 53.80 -29.72
CA PRO A 40 0.99 54.59 -28.93
C PRO A 40 1.08 54.46 -27.39
N ALA A 41 0.23 55.26 -26.76
CA ALA A 41 0.09 55.60 -25.35
C ALA A 41 -0.04 54.43 -24.36
N THR A 42 0.57 54.62 -23.18
CA THR A 42 0.25 53.89 -21.95
C THR A 42 -0.38 54.86 -20.95
N CYS A 43 -1.64 54.60 -20.57
CA CYS A 43 -2.23 55.14 -19.35
C CYS A 43 -1.84 54.21 -18.19
N GLU A 44 -1.23 54.77 -17.14
CA GLU A 44 -1.03 54.07 -15.87
C GLU A 44 -2.38 53.79 -15.21
N PRO A 45 -2.69 52.56 -14.76
CA PRO A 45 -3.78 52.32 -13.85
C PRO A 45 -3.30 52.42 -12.40
N ALA A 46 -4.11 53.14 -11.62
CA ALA A 46 -3.95 53.40 -10.20
C ALA A 46 -3.80 52.12 -9.35
N VAL A 47 -2.98 52.25 -8.31
CA VAL A 47 -2.75 51.26 -7.26
C VAL A 47 -3.99 51.15 -6.38
N HIS A 48 -4.62 49.98 -6.36
CA HIS A 48 -5.53 49.55 -5.31
C HIS A 48 -4.96 48.25 -4.72
N GLU A 49 -4.51 48.29 -3.46
CA GLU A 49 -4.14 47.10 -2.69
C GLU A 49 -5.38 46.21 -2.47
N PRO A 50 -5.29 44.88 -2.72
CA PRO A 50 -6.22 43.93 -2.15
C PRO A 50 -5.54 43.08 -1.07
N ALA A 51 -6.30 42.93 0.01
CA ALA A 51 -6.01 42.22 1.25
C ALA A 51 -5.48 40.79 1.07
N THR A 52 -4.56 40.42 1.97
CA THR A 52 -4.10 39.06 2.26
C THR A 52 -5.27 38.12 2.53
N ARG A 53 -5.39 37.05 1.72
CA ARG A 53 -6.11 35.82 2.09
C ARG A 53 -5.09 34.70 2.24
N GLU A 54 -5.07 34.08 3.42
CA GLU A 54 -4.41 32.78 3.63
C GLU A 54 -4.97 31.74 2.63
N PRO A 55 -4.13 30.88 2.05
CA PRO A 55 -4.61 29.79 1.22
C PRO A 55 -5.23 28.72 2.13
N ALA A 56 -6.56 28.59 2.06
CA ALA A 56 -7.25 27.42 2.58
C ALA A 56 -6.72 26.17 1.86
N ALA A 57 -6.25 25.19 2.62
CA ALA A 57 -5.87 23.89 2.13
C ALA A 57 -7.08 23.22 1.45
N HIS A 58 -6.95 22.91 0.16
CA HIS A 58 -7.84 21.96 -0.49
C HIS A 58 -7.29 20.55 -0.23
N GLU A 59 -7.89 19.84 0.72
CA GLU A 59 -7.85 18.38 0.74
C GLU A 59 -8.52 17.86 -0.54
N GLN A 60 -7.70 17.41 -1.49
CA GLN A 60 -8.20 16.69 -2.66
C GLN A 60 -8.46 15.24 -2.25
N ALA A 61 -9.74 14.87 -2.29
CA ALA A 61 -10.21 13.51 -2.07
C ALA A 61 -9.50 12.53 -3.02
N ILE A 62 -8.88 11.52 -2.42
CA ILE A 62 -8.12 10.47 -3.11
C ILE A 62 -9.12 9.51 -3.76
N HIS A 63 -9.30 9.63 -5.07
CA HIS A 63 -9.98 8.60 -5.86
C HIS A 63 -9.02 7.43 -6.12
N GLY A 64 -9.14 6.35 -5.35
CA GLY A 64 -8.63 5.04 -5.78
C GLY A 64 -9.39 4.56 -7.02
N PRO A 65 -8.74 3.98 -8.05
CA PRO A 65 -9.44 3.62 -9.27
C PRO A 65 -10.33 2.40 -9.03
N ALA A 66 -11.63 2.59 -9.24
CA ALA A 66 -12.54 1.49 -9.54
C ALA A 66 -12.08 0.84 -10.86
N ALA A 67 -11.55 -0.38 -10.77
CA ALA A 67 -11.18 -1.17 -11.93
C ALA A 67 -12.40 -1.33 -12.87
N ARG A 68 -12.31 -0.74 -14.07
CA ARG A 68 -13.11 -1.19 -15.21
C ARG A 68 -12.38 -2.40 -15.79
N GLU A 69 -13.02 -3.57 -15.75
CA GLU A 69 -12.50 -4.80 -16.35
C GLU A 69 -12.29 -4.62 -17.87
N PRO A 70 -11.08 -4.89 -18.40
CA PRO A 70 -10.91 -5.17 -19.82
C PRO A 70 -11.35 -6.60 -20.12
N ALA A 71 -12.13 -6.78 -21.20
CA ALA A 71 -12.52 -8.09 -21.70
C ALA A 71 -11.29 -8.81 -22.30
N ILE A 72 -10.67 -9.70 -21.52
CA ILE A 72 -9.64 -10.60 -22.00
C ILE A 72 -10.34 -11.82 -22.62
N HIS A 73 -9.87 -12.30 -23.78
CA HIS A 73 -10.36 -13.53 -24.41
C HIS A 73 -10.31 -14.70 -23.42
N GLU A 74 -11.48 -15.13 -22.94
CA GLU A 74 -11.61 -16.21 -21.96
C GLU A 74 -11.19 -17.55 -22.59
N PRO A 75 -10.21 -18.28 -22.02
CA PRO A 75 -10.05 -19.68 -22.36
C PRO A 75 -11.33 -20.41 -21.95
N ALA A 76 -11.87 -21.25 -22.84
CA ALA A 76 -13.16 -21.93 -22.70
C ALA A 76 -13.32 -22.79 -21.42
N THR A 77 -12.25 -22.96 -20.64
CA THR A 77 -12.18 -23.72 -19.38
C THR A 77 -12.47 -22.90 -18.11
N HIS A 78 -12.53 -21.56 -18.17
CA HIS A 78 -12.74 -20.71 -16.97
C HIS A 78 -14.21 -20.61 -16.53
N LYS A 79 -15.16 -20.51 -17.48
CA LYS A 79 -16.60 -20.45 -17.17
C LYS A 79 -17.14 -21.69 -16.43
N PRO A 80 -16.75 -22.93 -16.81
CA PRO A 80 -17.16 -24.12 -16.07
C PRO A 80 -16.75 -24.07 -14.59
N LEU A 81 -15.51 -23.65 -14.29
CA LEU A 81 -15.02 -23.59 -12.91
C LEU A 81 -15.84 -22.62 -12.04
N ILE A 82 -16.13 -21.41 -12.54
CA ILE A 82 -16.90 -20.41 -11.79
C ILE A 82 -18.31 -20.93 -11.49
N HIS A 83 -18.95 -21.55 -12.50
CA HIS A 83 -20.27 -22.16 -12.36
C HIS A 83 -20.26 -23.31 -11.33
N ASP A 84 -19.27 -24.18 -11.40
CA ASP A 84 -19.15 -25.34 -10.50
C ASP A 84 -18.88 -24.91 -9.05
N LEU A 85 -18.01 -23.93 -8.84
CA LEU A 85 -17.78 -23.33 -7.52
C LEU A 85 -19.06 -22.69 -6.96
N GLY A 86 -19.80 -21.96 -7.79
CA GLY A 86 -21.06 -21.37 -7.42
C GLY A 86 -22.09 -22.42 -6.99
N THR A 87 -22.18 -23.51 -7.75
CA THR A 87 -23.07 -24.65 -7.46
C THR A 87 -22.67 -25.35 -6.15
N LEU A 88 -21.38 -25.54 -5.91
CA LEU A 88 -20.86 -26.12 -4.68
C LEU A 88 -21.17 -25.24 -3.45
N ALA A 89 -20.87 -23.93 -3.52
CA ALA A 89 -21.19 -22.99 -2.46
C ALA A 89 -22.69 -22.94 -2.15
N HIS A 90 -23.52 -22.92 -3.20
CA HIS A 90 -24.97 -22.89 -3.08
C HIS A 90 -25.50 -24.14 -2.36
N ARG A 91 -25.01 -25.33 -2.71
CA ARG A 91 -25.40 -26.59 -2.04
C ARG A 91 -24.99 -26.66 -0.57
N LEU A 92 -23.92 -25.98 -0.15
CA LEU A 92 -23.57 -25.89 1.27
C LEU A 92 -24.42 -24.87 2.02
N HIS A 93 -24.96 -23.88 1.33
CA HIS A 93 -25.90 -22.92 1.91
C HIS A 93 -27.31 -23.51 2.09
N HIS A 94 -27.72 -24.46 1.23
CA HIS A 94 -29.07 -25.04 1.24
C HIS A 94 -29.09 -26.54 1.58
N PRO A 95 -30.01 -26.97 2.47
CA PRO A 95 -30.33 -28.38 2.59
C PRO A 95 -30.80 -28.95 1.24
N PRO A 96 -30.43 -30.20 0.88
CA PRO A 96 -30.86 -30.84 -0.36
C PRO A 96 -32.39 -30.81 -0.52
N GLY A 97 -32.88 -30.47 -1.72
CA GLY A 97 -34.31 -30.52 -2.04
C GLY A 97 -35.13 -29.28 -1.64
N THR A 98 -34.50 -28.23 -1.12
CA THR A 98 -35.20 -26.96 -0.82
C THR A 98 -35.16 -26.03 -2.04
N PRO A 99 -36.29 -25.64 -2.63
CA PRO A 99 -36.32 -24.58 -3.64
C PRO A 99 -35.76 -23.29 -3.04
N CYS A 100 -34.77 -22.68 -3.68
CA CYS A 100 -34.17 -21.43 -3.25
C CYS A 100 -34.49 -20.29 -4.22
N ALA A 101 -34.83 -19.11 -3.69
CA ALA A 101 -34.94 -17.86 -4.44
C ALA A 101 -33.70 -16.95 -4.29
N CYS A 102 -32.57 -17.54 -3.90
CA CYS A 102 -31.32 -16.82 -3.68
C CYS A 102 -30.77 -16.29 -5.01
N PRO A 103 -30.10 -15.13 -4.96
CA PRO A 103 -29.39 -14.60 -6.13
C PRO A 103 -28.40 -15.63 -6.71
N PRO A 104 -28.10 -15.54 -8.00
CA PRO A 104 -27.09 -16.38 -8.62
C PRO A 104 -25.73 -16.19 -7.93
N PRO A 105 -24.85 -17.21 -7.96
CA PRO A 105 -23.50 -17.07 -7.44
C PRO A 105 -22.77 -15.87 -8.03
N ARG A 106 -22.04 -15.14 -7.19
CA ARG A 106 -21.29 -13.95 -7.56
C ARG A 106 -19.79 -14.24 -7.54
N LEU A 107 -19.12 -13.97 -8.65
CA LEU A 107 -17.66 -13.96 -8.70
C LEU A 107 -17.12 -12.80 -7.85
N LEU A 108 -16.22 -13.11 -6.91
CA LEU A 108 -15.56 -12.11 -6.06
C LEU A 108 -14.15 -11.79 -6.53
N ALA A 109 -13.42 -12.79 -7.03
CA ALA A 109 -12.09 -12.64 -7.60
C ALA A 109 -11.80 -13.79 -8.58
N ASP A 110 -11.11 -13.49 -9.68
CA ASP A 110 -10.55 -14.50 -10.57
C ASP A 110 -9.11 -14.15 -10.91
N ARG A 111 -8.18 -14.96 -10.40
CA ARG A 111 -6.74 -14.76 -10.52
C ARG A 111 -6.04 -16.11 -10.68
N PRO A 112 -4.83 -16.14 -11.27
CA PRO A 112 -4.06 -17.39 -11.40
C PRO A 112 -3.80 -18.11 -10.07
N ASP A 113 -3.68 -17.35 -8.97
CA ASP A 113 -3.47 -17.87 -7.62
C ASP A 113 -4.77 -18.25 -6.88
N GLY A 114 -5.93 -17.75 -7.32
CA GLY A 114 -7.21 -18.05 -6.67
C GLY A 114 -8.44 -17.62 -7.49
N THR A 115 -9.46 -18.48 -7.55
CA THR A 115 -10.81 -18.09 -8.03
C THR A 115 -11.79 -18.20 -6.87
N VAL A 116 -12.52 -17.12 -6.58
CA VAL A 116 -13.37 -16.98 -5.40
C VAL A 116 -14.79 -16.65 -5.83
N VAL A 117 -15.75 -17.51 -5.46
CA VAL A 117 -17.17 -17.37 -5.80
C VAL A 117 -18.01 -17.43 -4.53
N ARG A 118 -18.97 -16.52 -4.40
CA ARG A 118 -19.92 -16.47 -3.30
C ARG A 118 -21.28 -16.98 -3.73
N SER A 119 -21.92 -17.80 -2.89
CA SER A 119 -23.36 -18.06 -2.96
C SER A 119 -23.96 -17.95 -1.56
N GLY A 120 -24.91 -17.02 -1.37
CA GLY A 120 -25.51 -16.76 -0.06
C GLY A 120 -24.47 -16.37 1.00
N SER A 121 -24.41 -17.15 2.08
CA SER A 121 -23.45 -16.99 3.18
C SER A 121 -22.15 -17.80 3.01
N VAL A 122 -21.98 -18.49 1.88
CA VAL A 122 -20.82 -19.37 1.63
C VAL A 122 -19.94 -18.79 0.52
N VAL A 123 -18.64 -18.86 0.73
CA VAL A 123 -17.61 -18.53 -0.25
C VAL A 123 -16.86 -19.82 -0.60
N ALA A 124 -16.82 -20.17 -1.88
CA ALA A 124 -15.96 -21.22 -2.42
C ALA A 124 -14.69 -20.59 -3.02
N LYS A 125 -13.53 -21.11 -2.65
CA LYS A 125 -12.23 -20.70 -3.19
C LYS A 125 -11.55 -21.88 -3.86
N ALA A 126 -11.31 -21.78 -5.16
CA ALA A 126 -10.36 -22.63 -5.86
C ALA A 126 -8.94 -22.05 -5.72
N HIS A 127 -8.04 -22.76 -5.06
CA HIS A 127 -6.63 -22.39 -4.89
C HIS A 127 -5.83 -22.62 -6.18
N ALA A 128 -4.62 -22.07 -6.30
CA ALA A 128 -3.76 -22.27 -7.45
C ALA A 128 -3.60 -23.76 -7.81
N ALA A 129 -3.57 -24.09 -9.11
CA ALA A 129 -3.52 -25.48 -9.58
C ALA A 129 -2.25 -26.22 -9.11
N ASP A 130 -1.15 -25.48 -8.97
CA ASP A 130 0.16 -25.93 -8.51
C ASP A 130 0.34 -25.83 -6.97
N SER A 131 -0.74 -25.58 -6.22
CA SER A 131 -0.67 -25.53 -4.76
C SER A 131 -0.27 -26.89 -4.18
N ASP A 132 0.78 -26.88 -3.35
CA ASP A 132 1.13 -28.01 -2.51
C ASP A 132 -0.03 -28.35 -1.56
N ARG A 133 -0.54 -29.58 -1.67
CA ARG A 133 -1.73 -30.05 -0.96
C ARG A 133 -1.49 -30.22 0.53
N GLU A 134 -0.30 -30.66 0.93
CA GLU A 134 0.06 -30.85 2.34
C GLU A 134 0.27 -29.50 3.02
N ALA A 135 0.99 -28.59 2.35
CA ALA A 135 1.17 -27.24 2.85
C ALA A 135 -0.17 -26.48 2.96
N LEU A 136 -1.06 -26.66 1.99
CA LEU A 136 -2.41 -26.09 2.05
C LEU A 136 -3.22 -26.68 3.20
N ALA A 137 -3.21 -28.01 3.39
CA ALA A 137 -3.89 -28.66 4.50
C ALA A 137 -3.40 -28.15 5.87
N ALA A 138 -2.08 -27.98 6.04
CA ALA A 138 -1.51 -27.41 7.27
C ALA A 138 -2.00 -25.98 7.55
N ARG A 139 -2.14 -25.15 6.52
CA ARG A 139 -2.66 -23.77 6.63
C ARG A 139 -4.16 -23.72 6.92
N LEU A 140 -4.94 -24.66 6.38
CA LEU A 140 -6.37 -24.79 6.69
C LEU A 140 -6.59 -25.28 8.14
N ALA A 141 -5.75 -26.21 8.60
CA ALA A 141 -5.74 -26.65 9.99
C ALA A 141 -5.38 -25.49 10.94
N LEU A 142 -4.40 -24.67 10.56
CA LEU A 142 -4.05 -23.43 11.26
C LEU A 142 -5.26 -22.49 11.38
N ALA A 143 -5.97 -22.22 10.28
CA ALA A 143 -7.17 -21.36 10.30
C ALA A 143 -8.30 -21.88 11.21
N SER A 144 -8.31 -23.18 11.49
CA SER A 144 -9.29 -23.84 12.37
C SER A 144 -8.80 -24.01 13.81
N ALA A 145 -7.57 -23.58 14.12
CA ALA A 145 -6.94 -23.80 15.42
C ALA A 145 -7.60 -22.93 16.51
N PRO A 146 -7.95 -23.49 17.69
CA PRO A 146 -8.60 -22.73 18.76
C PRO A 146 -7.85 -21.48 19.21
N GLU A 147 -6.51 -21.51 19.16
CA GLU A 147 -5.63 -20.41 19.52
C GLU A 147 -5.75 -19.21 18.56
N LEU A 148 -6.31 -19.43 17.37
CA LEU A 148 -6.50 -18.42 16.32
C LEU A 148 -7.96 -17.97 16.19
N ASN A 149 -8.83 -18.41 17.11
CA ASN A 149 -10.19 -17.90 17.23
C ASN A 149 -10.19 -16.39 17.48
N GLY A 150 -10.99 -15.67 16.70
CA GLY A 150 -11.03 -14.21 16.76
C GLY A 150 -9.79 -13.54 16.16
N ILE A 151 -8.95 -14.28 15.42
CA ILE A 151 -7.83 -13.77 14.63
C ILE A 151 -8.03 -14.14 13.17
N LEU A 152 -8.15 -15.44 12.87
CA LEU A 152 -8.43 -15.98 11.55
C LEU A 152 -9.92 -16.35 11.45
N LEU A 153 -10.51 -16.17 10.27
CA LEU A 153 -11.83 -16.75 9.98
C LEU A 153 -11.63 -18.25 9.68
N PRO A 154 -12.27 -19.19 10.40
CA PRO A 154 -12.11 -20.61 10.11
C PRO A 154 -12.88 -21.03 8.84
N PRO A 155 -12.37 -22.01 8.07
CA PRO A 155 -13.11 -22.60 6.96
C PRO A 155 -14.32 -23.40 7.47
N LEU A 156 -15.31 -23.59 6.59
CA LEU A 156 -16.45 -24.45 6.87
C LEU A 156 -16.03 -25.91 6.87
N SER A 157 -16.37 -26.65 7.92
CA SER A 157 -16.26 -28.12 7.93
C SER A 157 -17.31 -28.69 6.99
N THR A 158 -16.90 -29.22 5.83
CA THR A 158 -17.82 -29.90 4.93
C THR A 158 -18.26 -31.23 5.55
N PRO A 159 -19.57 -31.48 5.78
CA PRO A 159 -20.04 -32.80 6.18
C PRO A 159 -19.87 -33.76 5.00
N GLY A 160 -18.86 -34.63 5.07
CA GLY A 160 -18.67 -35.73 4.11
C GLY A 160 -17.39 -35.68 3.30
N THR A 161 -16.44 -36.51 3.75
CA THR A 161 -15.32 -37.16 3.02
C THR A 161 -14.04 -36.36 2.73
N PRO A 162 -12.86 -36.85 3.19
CA PRO A 162 -11.63 -36.75 2.42
C PRO A 162 -11.75 -37.68 1.21
N GLY A 163 -11.92 -37.12 0.02
CA GLY A 163 -12.17 -37.90 -1.19
C GLY A 163 -11.78 -37.14 -2.46
N THR A 164 -10.49 -36.94 -2.69
CA THR A 164 -9.98 -36.73 -4.06
C THR A 164 -10.02 -38.08 -4.78
N ALA A 165 -11.19 -38.49 -5.26
CA ALA A 165 -11.32 -39.52 -6.27
C ALA A 165 -11.76 -38.85 -7.57
N GLY A 166 -10.81 -38.74 -8.51
CA GLY A 166 -11.04 -38.25 -9.86
C GLY A 166 -10.38 -36.90 -10.12
N THR A 167 -9.20 -36.91 -10.73
CA THR A 167 -8.65 -35.86 -11.64
C THR A 167 -9.17 -34.41 -11.42
N ALA A 168 -9.06 -33.86 -10.21
CA ALA A 168 -9.79 -32.65 -9.86
C ALA A 168 -9.03 -31.35 -10.22
N PRO A 169 -9.65 -30.43 -10.96
CA PRO A 169 -9.13 -29.11 -11.29
C PRO A 169 -9.05 -28.25 -10.01
N ARG A 170 -7.84 -27.84 -9.59
CA ARG A 170 -7.55 -26.96 -8.43
C ARG A 170 -8.07 -27.44 -7.05
N PRO A 171 -7.34 -27.25 -5.93
CA PRO A 171 -7.92 -27.47 -4.59
C PRO A 171 -9.09 -26.52 -4.35
N VAL A 172 -10.17 -26.98 -3.72
CA VAL A 172 -11.33 -26.14 -3.37
C VAL A 172 -11.58 -26.16 -1.87
N THR A 173 -11.82 -24.99 -1.29
CA THR A 173 -12.20 -24.81 0.13
C THR A 173 -13.42 -23.91 0.26
N PHE A 174 -14.09 -23.99 1.41
CA PHE A 174 -15.32 -23.26 1.69
C PHE A 174 -15.21 -22.46 2.97
N TRP A 175 -15.76 -21.25 2.97
CA TRP A 175 -15.61 -20.28 4.05
C TRP A 175 -16.93 -19.56 4.31
N PRO A 176 -17.19 -19.13 5.55
CA PRO A 176 -18.24 -18.16 5.81
C PRO A 176 -17.99 -16.86 5.02
N TYR A 177 -19.05 -16.23 4.53
CA TYR A 177 -18.94 -14.89 3.96
C TYR A 177 -18.80 -13.84 5.06
N GLY A 178 -17.74 -13.03 4.99
CA GLY A 178 -17.59 -11.79 5.76
C GLY A 178 -17.59 -10.57 4.85
N VAL A 179 -17.88 -9.39 5.40
CA VAL A 179 -17.87 -8.13 4.65
C VAL A 179 -16.43 -7.61 4.59
N PRO A 180 -15.81 -7.49 3.40
CA PRO A 180 -14.45 -6.97 3.28
C PRO A 180 -14.40 -5.46 3.52
N VAL A 181 -13.20 -4.93 3.76
CA VAL A 181 -12.93 -3.48 3.71
C VAL A 181 -13.38 -2.92 2.36
N ASP A 182 -14.11 -1.79 2.36
CA ASP A 182 -14.57 -1.16 1.12
C ASP A 182 -13.40 -0.41 0.46
N PRO A 183 -12.94 -0.82 -0.73
CA PRO A 183 -11.83 -0.14 -1.41
C PRO A 183 -12.19 1.29 -1.88
N ARG A 184 -13.47 1.67 -1.83
CA ARG A 184 -13.95 3.01 -2.23
C ARG A 184 -13.95 4.00 -1.07
N ASP A 185 -13.70 3.53 0.15
CA ASP A 185 -13.64 4.34 1.36
C ASP A 185 -12.31 4.06 2.09
N PRO A 186 -11.18 4.51 1.52
CA PRO A 186 -9.85 4.24 2.08
C PRO A 186 -9.64 4.86 3.46
N ASP A 187 -10.34 5.96 3.76
CA ASP A 187 -10.27 6.65 5.06
C ASP A 187 -10.92 5.82 6.18
N ALA A 188 -11.82 4.89 5.83
CA ALA A 188 -12.41 3.94 6.76
C ALA A 188 -11.57 2.63 6.91
N ALA A 189 -10.34 2.60 6.39
CA ALA A 189 -9.46 1.44 6.53
C ALA A 189 -9.19 1.12 8.02
N PRO A 190 -9.42 -0.13 8.46
CA PRO A 190 -9.28 -0.52 9.88
C PRO A 190 -7.82 -0.79 10.25
N TRP A 191 -6.95 0.22 10.13
CA TRP A 191 -5.52 0.09 10.36
C TRP A 191 -5.18 -0.38 11.77
N ALA A 192 -5.82 0.19 12.79
CA ALA A 192 -5.60 -0.19 14.18
C ALA A 192 -6.02 -1.65 14.46
N GLU A 193 -7.18 -2.07 13.95
CA GLU A 193 -7.66 -3.44 14.15
C GLU A 193 -6.82 -4.46 13.37
N ALA A 194 -6.38 -4.11 12.15
CA ALA A 194 -5.44 -4.93 11.38
C ALA A 194 -4.11 -5.13 12.14
N ALA A 195 -3.57 -4.06 12.72
CA ALA A 195 -2.37 -4.10 13.54
C ALA A 195 -2.55 -5.01 14.77
N VAL A 196 -3.67 -4.90 15.48
CA VAL A 196 -3.98 -5.76 16.64
C VAL A 196 -4.09 -7.22 16.23
N LEU A 197 -4.76 -7.53 15.11
CA LEU A 197 -4.87 -8.90 14.60
C LEU A 197 -3.52 -9.49 14.25
N LEU A 198 -2.65 -8.74 13.57
CA LEU A 198 -1.28 -9.17 13.28
C LEU A 198 -0.46 -9.41 14.53
N ALA A 199 -0.48 -8.48 15.49
CA ALA A 199 0.25 -8.65 16.74
C ALA A 199 -0.19 -9.92 17.49
N ARG A 200 -1.51 -10.18 17.54
CA ARG A 200 -2.06 -11.41 18.12
C ARG A 200 -1.61 -12.66 17.35
N LEU A 201 -1.64 -12.63 16.01
CA LEU A 201 -1.16 -13.72 15.16
C LEU A 201 0.31 -14.05 15.45
N HIS A 202 1.17 -13.03 15.45
CA HIS A 202 2.61 -13.19 15.63
C HIS A 202 3.01 -13.66 17.04
N ARG A 203 2.17 -13.40 18.03
CA ARG A 203 2.36 -13.88 19.40
C ARG A 203 1.93 -15.33 19.61
N THR A 204 1.15 -15.88 18.69
CA THR A 204 0.75 -17.29 18.76
C THR A 204 1.93 -18.18 18.38
N ALA A 205 2.21 -19.18 19.23
CA ALA A 205 3.25 -20.16 18.95
C ALA A 205 2.87 -20.94 17.67
N PRO A 206 3.71 -20.94 16.62
CA PRO A 206 3.40 -21.64 15.38
C PRO A 206 3.36 -23.16 15.60
N PRO A 207 2.23 -23.83 15.27
CA PRO A 207 2.08 -25.27 15.46
C PRO A 207 3.03 -26.05 14.52
N PRO A 208 3.64 -27.17 14.94
CA PRO A 208 4.39 -28.05 14.05
C PRO A 208 3.50 -29.19 13.49
N PRO A 209 3.70 -29.64 12.22
CA PRO A 209 4.53 -29.03 11.17
C PRO A 209 3.77 -27.87 10.48
N LEU A 210 4.46 -26.74 10.26
CA LEU A 210 3.93 -25.60 9.51
C LEU A 210 4.96 -25.18 8.45
N PRO A 211 4.56 -25.04 7.16
CA PRO A 211 5.46 -24.59 6.11
C PRO A 211 5.96 -23.15 6.37
N PRO A 212 7.07 -22.74 5.73
CA PRO A 212 7.49 -21.34 5.76
C PRO A 212 6.41 -20.40 5.20
N MET A 213 6.35 -19.18 5.74
CA MET A 213 5.54 -18.11 5.14
C MET A 213 6.12 -17.73 3.77
N ARG A 214 5.27 -17.22 2.86
CA ARG A 214 5.64 -17.10 1.43
C ARG A 214 6.15 -15.73 0.98
N GLY A 215 6.23 -14.73 1.86
CA GLY A 215 6.67 -13.36 1.54
C GLY A 215 7.92 -13.29 0.63
N PRO A 216 9.09 -13.79 1.05
CA PRO A 216 10.31 -13.79 0.22
C PRO A 216 10.13 -14.49 -1.14
N VAL A 217 9.46 -15.64 -1.14
CA VAL A 217 9.22 -16.43 -2.37
C VAL A 217 8.26 -15.70 -3.31
N LYS A 218 7.27 -14.98 -2.80
CA LYS A 218 6.37 -14.14 -3.61
C LYS A 218 7.11 -12.99 -4.27
N ALA A 219 7.98 -12.31 -3.53
CA ALA A 219 8.82 -11.25 -4.09
C ALA A 219 9.71 -11.78 -5.23
N ALA A 220 10.39 -12.92 -5.00
CA ALA A 220 11.23 -13.55 -6.02
C ALA A 220 10.42 -13.96 -7.27
N ARG A 221 9.24 -14.55 -7.08
CA ARG A 221 8.34 -14.93 -8.18
C ARG A 221 7.83 -13.72 -8.96
N ALA A 222 7.54 -12.60 -8.30
CA ALA A 222 7.13 -11.37 -8.97
C ALA A 222 8.24 -10.85 -9.90
N VAL A 223 9.48 -10.80 -9.40
CA VAL A 223 10.63 -10.37 -10.20
C VAL A 223 10.89 -11.32 -11.38
N ALA A 224 10.82 -12.63 -11.16
CA ALA A 224 10.97 -13.62 -12.23
C ALA A 224 9.89 -13.47 -13.32
N ARG A 225 8.63 -13.26 -12.92
CA ARG A 225 7.51 -13.02 -13.85
C ARG A 225 7.70 -11.74 -14.66
N MET A 226 8.13 -10.66 -14.02
CA MET A 226 8.45 -9.40 -14.71
C MET A 226 9.53 -9.60 -15.77
N ILE A 227 10.63 -10.28 -15.43
CA ILE A 227 11.74 -10.54 -16.37
C ILE A 227 11.26 -11.38 -17.56
N ALA A 228 10.41 -12.37 -17.31
CA ALA A 228 9.84 -13.21 -18.37
C ALA A 228 8.88 -12.42 -19.29
N ALA A 229 8.12 -11.47 -18.73
CA ALA A 229 7.16 -10.66 -19.48
C ALA A 229 7.82 -9.55 -20.32
N LEU A 230 8.98 -9.04 -19.89
CA LEU A 230 9.68 -7.91 -20.51
C LEU A 230 11.17 -8.25 -20.80
N PRO A 231 11.45 -9.22 -21.70
CA PRO A 231 12.81 -9.65 -21.97
C PRO A 231 13.62 -8.56 -22.67
N GLY A 232 14.68 -8.06 -22.01
CA GLY A 232 15.59 -7.07 -22.58
C GLY A 232 15.08 -5.62 -22.53
N ASP A 233 13.92 -5.38 -21.93
CA ASP A 233 13.37 -4.04 -21.76
C ASP A 233 14.19 -3.23 -20.73
N SER A 234 14.40 -1.94 -20.99
CA SER A 234 15.09 -1.06 -20.04
C SER A 234 14.21 -0.68 -18.84
N ALA A 235 12.88 -0.77 -18.95
CA ALA A 235 11.93 -0.45 -17.88
C ALA A 235 12.11 -1.35 -16.64
N VAL A 236 12.65 -2.56 -16.79
CA VAL A 236 12.90 -3.46 -15.65
C VAL A 236 14.20 -3.14 -14.89
N LEU A 237 15.06 -2.26 -15.42
CA LEU A 237 16.39 -2.01 -14.84
C LEU A 237 16.34 -1.48 -13.41
N PRO A 238 15.51 -0.48 -13.04
CA PRO A 238 15.43 0.00 -11.65
C PRO A 238 15.01 -1.10 -10.68
N VAL A 239 13.99 -1.88 -11.05
CA VAL A 239 13.47 -2.99 -10.22
C VAL A 239 14.51 -4.08 -10.05
N ARG A 240 15.24 -4.45 -11.11
CA ARG A 240 16.33 -5.43 -11.05
C ARG A 240 17.49 -4.95 -10.19
N ALA A 241 17.87 -3.67 -10.28
CA ALA A 241 18.94 -3.10 -9.49
C ALA A 241 18.58 -3.10 -7.99
N ALA A 242 17.37 -2.64 -7.65
CA ALA A 242 16.84 -2.69 -6.29
C ALA A 242 16.79 -4.12 -5.73
N TRP A 243 16.30 -5.08 -6.52
CA TRP A 243 16.26 -6.50 -6.13
C TRP A 243 17.65 -7.03 -5.78
N ARG A 244 18.67 -6.73 -6.60
CA ARG A 244 20.06 -7.17 -6.35
C ARG A 244 20.68 -6.53 -5.10
N ALA A 245 20.24 -5.33 -4.72
CA ALA A 245 20.73 -4.65 -3.53
C ALA A 245 20.21 -5.26 -2.22
N LEU A 246 19.12 -6.04 -2.26
CA LEU A 246 18.58 -6.71 -1.08
C LEU A 246 19.53 -7.81 -0.56
N PRO A 247 19.43 -8.23 0.71
CA PRO A 247 20.17 -9.40 1.17
C PRO A 247 19.57 -10.71 0.61
N ALA A 248 20.41 -11.73 0.46
CA ALA A 248 20.02 -13.02 -0.13
C ALA A 248 18.83 -13.69 0.56
N TRP A 249 18.71 -13.56 1.89
CA TRP A 249 17.58 -14.13 2.63
C TRP A 249 16.23 -13.48 2.27
N ALA A 250 16.22 -12.17 1.98
CA ALA A 250 15.01 -11.47 1.56
C ALA A 250 14.63 -11.84 0.12
N ARG A 251 15.61 -12.27 -0.67
CA ARG A 251 15.39 -12.82 -2.01
C ARG A 251 14.95 -14.29 -2.04
N GLY A 252 14.87 -14.96 -0.89
CA GLY A 252 14.60 -16.40 -0.82
C GLY A 252 15.77 -17.28 -1.28
N GLU A 253 16.99 -16.71 -1.36
CA GLU A 253 18.22 -17.41 -1.78
C GLU A 253 19.03 -17.96 -0.59
N ALA A 254 18.71 -17.53 0.63
CA ALA A 254 19.36 -17.96 1.87
C ALA A 254 18.35 -18.05 3.02
N ALA A 255 18.73 -18.73 4.11
CA ALA A 255 17.91 -18.79 5.31
C ALA A 255 17.78 -17.41 5.97
N PRO A 256 16.59 -17.03 6.47
CA PRO A 256 16.42 -15.80 7.24
C PRO A 256 17.16 -15.84 8.59
N PRO A 257 17.44 -14.66 9.19
CA PRO A 257 18.03 -14.59 10.52
C PRO A 257 17.25 -15.42 11.56
N ALA A 258 17.93 -16.33 12.25
CA ALA A 258 17.30 -17.31 13.14
C ALA A 258 16.46 -16.67 14.26
N ALA A 259 16.93 -15.54 14.81
CA ALA A 259 16.21 -14.80 15.85
C ALA A 259 14.84 -14.28 15.41
N ARG A 260 14.59 -14.23 14.09
CA ARG A 260 13.38 -13.65 13.50
C ARG A 260 12.55 -14.64 12.73
N SER A 261 13.03 -15.85 12.46
CA SER A 261 12.33 -16.80 11.60
C SER A 261 11.37 -17.74 12.34
N GLY A 262 11.17 -17.52 13.65
CA GLY A 262 10.43 -18.43 14.52
C GLY A 262 8.94 -18.13 14.70
N PHE A 263 8.39 -17.09 14.07
CA PHE A 263 7.04 -16.59 14.34
C PHE A 263 6.01 -17.12 13.35
N LEU A 264 4.75 -17.18 13.78
CA LEU A 264 3.63 -17.39 12.88
C LEU A 264 3.34 -16.09 12.13
N CYS A 265 3.34 -16.12 10.79
CA CYS A 265 3.09 -14.97 9.92
C CYS A 265 1.94 -15.27 8.95
N HIS A 266 1.22 -14.24 8.53
CA HIS A 266 0.20 -14.27 7.48
C HIS A 266 0.83 -14.45 6.09
N GLY A 267 1.95 -13.78 5.82
CA GLY A 267 2.82 -13.98 4.67
C GLY A 267 2.53 -13.13 3.44
N ASP A 268 1.36 -12.48 3.33
CA ASP A 268 1.07 -11.48 2.29
C ASP A 268 -0.08 -10.53 2.67
N LEU A 269 -0.05 -9.95 3.87
CA LEU A 269 -1.16 -9.10 4.32
C LEU A 269 -1.44 -7.95 3.35
N HIS A 270 -2.72 -7.77 3.01
CA HIS A 270 -3.29 -6.54 2.48
C HIS A 270 -4.70 -6.29 3.04
N LEU A 271 -5.17 -5.03 3.02
CA LEU A 271 -6.47 -4.67 3.65
C LEU A 271 -7.68 -5.44 3.12
N GLY A 272 -7.66 -5.82 1.84
CA GLY A 272 -8.68 -6.72 1.25
C GLY A 272 -8.74 -8.14 1.83
N GLN A 273 -7.83 -8.53 2.73
CA GLN A 273 -7.84 -9.80 3.48
C GLN A 273 -8.38 -9.64 4.90
N LEU A 274 -9.02 -8.51 5.21
CA LEU A 274 -9.83 -8.35 6.42
C LEU A 274 -11.30 -8.44 6.08
N VAL A 275 -12.05 -9.18 6.88
CA VAL A 275 -13.50 -9.26 6.79
C VAL A 275 -14.17 -9.12 8.15
N ARG A 276 -15.34 -8.46 8.20
CA ARG A 276 -16.23 -8.49 9.36
C ARG A 276 -17.06 -9.76 9.35
N HIS A 277 -17.00 -10.53 10.42
CA HIS A 277 -17.80 -11.74 10.57
C HIS A 277 -18.24 -11.97 12.03
N PRO A 278 -19.53 -12.28 12.29
CA PRO A 278 -20.62 -12.38 11.32
C PRO A 278 -20.94 -11.03 10.68
N ALA A 279 -21.34 -11.04 9.40
CA ALA A 279 -21.69 -9.82 8.68
C ALA A 279 -22.98 -9.16 9.22
N PRO A 280 -23.13 -7.82 9.16
CA PRO A 280 -22.12 -6.85 8.72
C PRO A 280 -21.23 -6.31 9.84
N ASP A 281 -21.64 -6.46 11.10
CA ASP A 281 -21.07 -5.71 12.23
C ASP A 281 -20.14 -6.52 13.14
N GLY A 282 -19.83 -7.76 12.76
CA GLY A 282 -18.92 -8.62 13.51
C GLY A 282 -17.49 -8.06 13.62
N PRO A 283 -16.66 -8.66 14.49
CA PRO A 283 -15.25 -8.30 14.59
C PRO A 283 -14.53 -8.53 13.26
N TRP A 284 -13.45 -7.78 13.06
CA TRP A 284 -12.51 -8.02 11.97
C TRP A 284 -11.77 -9.34 12.19
N LEU A 285 -11.63 -10.11 11.12
CA LEU A 285 -10.85 -11.34 11.05
C LEU A 285 -9.99 -11.33 9.79
N LEU A 286 -8.83 -11.97 9.89
CA LEU A 286 -7.94 -12.22 8.76
C LEU A 286 -8.46 -13.43 7.94
N ILE A 287 -8.37 -13.32 6.62
CA ILE A 287 -8.64 -14.39 5.66
C ILE A 287 -7.39 -14.66 4.81
N ASP A 288 -7.49 -15.62 3.89
CA ASP A 288 -6.48 -15.91 2.87
C ASP A 288 -5.15 -16.42 3.44
N VAL A 289 -5.21 -17.56 4.11
CA VAL A 289 -4.07 -18.20 4.80
C VAL A 289 -3.10 -18.93 3.85
N ASP A 290 -3.23 -18.78 2.53
CA ASP A 290 -2.46 -19.54 1.54
C ASP A 290 -0.95 -19.28 1.59
N ASP A 291 -0.57 -18.12 2.12
CA ASP A 291 0.82 -17.68 2.28
C ASP A 291 1.31 -17.74 3.72
N ALA A 292 0.44 -18.16 4.65
CA ALA A 292 0.73 -18.21 6.07
C ALA A 292 1.76 -19.29 6.39
N GLY A 293 2.54 -19.04 7.42
CA GLY A 293 3.58 -19.98 7.80
C GLY A 293 4.56 -19.43 8.82
N ARG A 294 5.63 -20.18 9.03
CA ARG A 294 6.72 -19.78 9.92
C ARG A 294 7.65 -18.78 9.22
N GLY A 295 7.99 -17.67 9.85
CA GLY A 295 8.89 -16.68 9.28
C GLY A 295 9.12 -15.44 10.14
N ASP A 296 9.58 -14.38 9.47
CA ASP A 296 9.82 -13.06 10.06
C ASP A 296 8.56 -12.18 10.00
N PRO A 297 8.00 -11.79 11.15
CA PRO A 297 6.72 -11.09 11.21
C PRO A 297 6.79 -9.67 10.64
N ALA A 298 7.99 -9.11 10.41
CA ALA A 298 8.12 -7.84 9.71
C ALA A 298 7.66 -7.89 8.25
N TRP A 299 7.58 -9.08 7.63
CA TRP A 299 6.99 -9.21 6.29
C TRP A 299 5.51 -8.86 6.26
N ASP A 300 4.77 -9.08 7.35
CA ASP A 300 3.36 -8.70 7.42
C ASP A 300 3.17 -7.19 7.63
N LEU A 301 4.20 -6.49 8.09
CA LEU A 301 4.23 -5.03 8.22
C LEU A 301 4.84 -4.36 6.99
N ALA A 302 5.41 -5.13 6.06
CA ALA A 302 6.16 -4.59 4.92
C ALA A 302 5.30 -3.69 4.03
N ARG A 303 4.00 -3.97 3.90
CA ARG A 303 3.07 -3.20 3.05
C ARG A 303 2.81 -1.80 3.56
N PRO A 304 2.28 -1.61 4.78
CA PRO A 304 2.13 -0.27 5.31
C PRO A 304 3.48 0.45 5.43
N ALA A 305 4.57 -0.25 5.78
CA ALA A 305 5.90 0.36 5.86
C ALA A 305 6.40 0.85 4.48
N ALA A 306 6.27 0.04 3.43
CA ALA A 306 6.65 0.42 2.07
C ALA A 306 5.82 1.59 1.54
N TRP A 307 4.51 1.60 1.81
CA TRP A 307 3.64 2.70 1.43
C TRP A 307 3.97 3.99 2.17
N TYR A 308 4.26 3.92 3.47
CA TYR A 308 4.71 5.07 4.24
C TYR A 308 6.05 5.61 3.71
N ALA A 309 7.03 4.73 3.45
CA ALA A 309 8.32 5.13 2.88
C ALA A 309 8.20 5.74 1.47
N ALA A 310 7.20 5.32 0.70
CA ALA A 310 6.92 5.85 -0.63
C ALA A 310 6.06 7.13 -0.62
N GLY A 311 5.56 7.57 0.55
CA GLY A 311 4.65 8.71 0.68
C GLY A 311 3.21 8.43 0.25
N VAL A 312 2.83 7.15 0.15
CA VAL A 312 1.48 6.70 -0.25
C VAL A 312 0.55 6.56 0.96
N LEU A 313 1.08 6.09 2.09
CA LEU A 313 0.33 5.98 3.33
C LEU A 313 0.52 7.25 4.15
N ALA A 314 -0.59 7.85 4.58
CA ALA A 314 -0.54 9.06 5.39
C ALA A 314 0.20 8.81 6.72
N PRO A 315 1.03 9.75 7.21
CA PRO A 315 1.79 9.56 8.44
C PRO A 315 0.92 9.20 9.65
N GLN A 316 -0.27 9.78 9.77
CA GLN A 316 -1.20 9.49 10.86
C GLN A 316 -1.67 8.03 10.86
N ASP A 317 -1.93 7.45 9.69
CA ASP A 317 -2.38 6.06 9.57
C ASP A 317 -1.25 5.08 9.88
N TRP A 318 -0.04 5.41 9.42
CA TRP A 318 1.16 4.65 9.75
C TRP A 318 1.42 4.64 11.27
N LEU A 319 1.35 5.80 11.92
CA LEU A 319 1.53 5.91 13.37
C LEU A 319 0.43 5.18 14.12
N LEU A 320 -0.84 5.34 13.72
CA LEU A 320 -1.97 4.61 14.31
C LEU A 320 -1.77 3.09 14.22
N PHE A 321 -1.38 2.58 13.05
CA PHE A 321 -1.09 1.17 12.85
C PHE A 321 0.07 0.70 13.76
N LEU A 322 1.18 1.43 13.76
CA LEU A 322 2.38 1.06 14.50
C LEU A 322 2.14 1.06 16.02
N ASP A 323 1.45 2.08 16.53
CA ASP A 323 1.12 2.22 17.95
C ASP A 323 0.14 1.12 18.41
N ALA A 324 -0.87 0.81 17.60
CA ALA A 324 -1.79 -0.30 17.87
C ALA A 324 -1.06 -1.65 17.88
N TYR A 325 -0.13 -1.87 16.94
CA TYR A 325 0.67 -3.10 16.86
C TYR A 325 1.56 -3.28 18.09
N ARG A 326 2.26 -2.21 18.49
CA ARG A 326 3.12 -2.19 19.69
C ARG A 326 2.32 -2.40 20.96
N SER A 327 1.20 -1.69 21.10
CA SER A 327 0.29 -1.81 22.25
C SER A 327 -0.27 -3.22 22.42
N ALA A 328 -0.47 -3.95 21.33
CA ALA A 328 -0.88 -5.35 21.34
C ALA A 328 0.26 -6.35 21.61
N GLY A 329 1.50 -5.86 21.77
CA GLY A 329 2.70 -6.65 22.05
C GLY A 329 3.31 -7.33 20.83
N GLY A 330 3.13 -6.76 19.64
CA GLY A 330 3.62 -7.34 18.40
C GLY A 330 5.16 -7.45 18.33
N PRO A 331 5.74 -8.61 17.98
CA PRO A 331 7.18 -8.86 18.09
C PRO A 331 8.00 -8.42 16.86
N ALA A 332 7.39 -7.92 15.79
CA ALA A 332 8.11 -7.56 14.56
C ALA A 332 9.01 -6.33 14.71
N VAL A 333 8.73 -5.46 15.67
CA VAL A 333 9.43 -4.21 15.90
C VAL A 333 9.65 -4.02 17.41
N PRO A 334 10.63 -3.18 17.82
CA PRO A 334 10.80 -2.84 19.23
C PRO A 334 9.53 -2.18 19.79
N ALA A 335 9.28 -2.42 21.08
CA ALA A 335 8.17 -1.80 21.79
C ALA A 335 8.26 -0.26 21.73
N GLU A 336 9.48 0.28 21.76
CA GLU A 336 9.76 1.72 21.69
C GLU A 336 10.94 1.99 20.76
N GLY A 337 11.01 3.21 20.21
CA GLY A 337 12.11 3.66 19.36
C GLY A 337 11.91 3.40 17.87
N ASP A 338 13.02 3.36 17.12
CA ASP A 338 13.01 3.25 15.66
C ASP A 338 12.61 1.83 15.18
N PRO A 339 11.53 1.66 14.40
CA PRO A 339 11.13 0.36 13.84
C PRO A 339 11.91 0.00 12.56
N TRP A 340 12.60 0.94 11.91
CA TRP A 340 13.20 0.74 10.60
C TRP A 340 14.33 -0.29 10.53
N PRO A 341 15.17 -0.49 11.56
CA PRO A 341 16.14 -1.58 11.54
C PRO A 341 15.48 -2.95 11.30
N GLN A 342 14.20 -3.11 11.69
CA GLN A 342 13.44 -4.33 11.47
C GLN A 342 12.64 -4.35 10.18
N LEU A 343 12.20 -3.19 9.70
CA LEU A 343 11.26 -3.05 8.58
C LEU A 343 11.90 -2.72 7.24
N ASP A 344 13.11 -2.14 7.21
CA ASP A 344 13.73 -1.60 5.98
C ASP A 344 13.84 -2.67 4.88
N VAL A 345 14.41 -3.83 5.19
CA VAL A 345 14.59 -4.89 4.18
C VAL A 345 13.25 -5.45 3.67
N PRO A 346 12.29 -5.88 4.52
CA PRO A 346 10.98 -6.31 4.04
C PRO A 346 10.22 -5.23 3.27
N ALA A 347 10.26 -3.97 3.71
CA ALA A 347 9.61 -2.86 3.01
C ALA A 347 10.17 -2.67 1.60
N ARG A 348 11.50 -2.61 1.45
CA ARG A 348 12.15 -2.53 0.14
C ARG A 348 11.83 -3.74 -0.75
N ALA A 349 11.83 -4.94 -0.18
CA ALA A 349 11.49 -6.16 -0.91
C ALA A 349 10.05 -6.11 -1.45
N LEU A 350 9.12 -5.56 -0.66
CA LEU A 350 7.73 -5.40 -1.10
C LEU A 350 7.55 -4.27 -2.11
N THR A 351 8.30 -3.17 -2.01
CA THR A 351 8.35 -2.14 -3.07
C THR A 351 8.77 -2.77 -4.40
N VAL A 352 9.83 -3.58 -4.37
CA VAL A 352 10.32 -4.32 -5.55
C VAL A 352 9.27 -5.30 -6.07
N GLN A 353 8.63 -6.07 -5.18
CA GLN A 353 7.55 -6.98 -5.55
C GLN A 353 6.40 -6.23 -6.25
N THR A 354 5.99 -5.09 -5.69
CA THR A 354 4.86 -4.29 -6.20
C THR A 354 5.18 -3.72 -7.58
N ALA A 355 6.37 -3.13 -7.76
CA ALA A 355 6.83 -2.64 -9.06
C ALA A 355 6.97 -3.76 -10.10
N ALA A 356 7.48 -4.93 -9.70
CA ALA A 356 7.60 -6.08 -10.60
C ALA A 356 6.23 -6.62 -11.04
N VAL A 357 5.26 -6.71 -10.13
CA VAL A 357 3.89 -7.11 -10.47
C VAL A 357 3.25 -6.09 -11.41
N ALA A 358 3.42 -4.79 -11.14
CA ALA A 358 2.90 -3.73 -11.99
C ALA A 358 3.43 -3.85 -13.42
N LEU A 359 4.75 -3.90 -13.60
CA LEU A 359 5.37 -4.04 -14.92
C LEU A 359 4.92 -5.31 -15.67
N ALA A 360 4.81 -6.44 -14.97
CA ALA A 360 4.33 -7.69 -15.58
C ALA A 360 2.86 -7.58 -16.04
N LYS A 361 2.01 -6.89 -15.26
CA LYS A 361 0.61 -6.64 -15.63
C LYS A 361 0.49 -5.67 -16.80
N CYS A 362 1.22 -4.55 -16.75
CA CYS A 362 1.30 -3.57 -17.83
C CYS A 362 1.69 -4.24 -19.16
N ALA A 363 2.70 -5.12 -19.13
CA ALA A 363 3.12 -5.87 -20.31
C ALA A 363 2.03 -6.82 -20.84
N ALA A 364 1.33 -7.54 -19.95
CA ALA A 364 0.25 -8.44 -20.33
C ALA A 364 -0.97 -7.70 -20.92
N GLU A 365 -1.24 -6.49 -20.43
CA GLU A 365 -2.37 -5.66 -20.82
C GLU A 365 -2.04 -4.68 -21.97
N GLY A 366 -0.77 -4.58 -22.38
CA GLY A 366 -0.32 -3.64 -23.40
C GLY A 366 -0.48 -2.17 -23.01
N ARG A 367 -0.37 -1.85 -21.72
CA ARG A 367 -0.51 -0.50 -21.18
C ARG A 367 0.76 -0.01 -20.49
N VAL A 368 0.82 1.28 -20.22
CA VAL A 368 1.87 1.89 -19.37
C VAL A 368 1.46 1.83 -17.88
N PRO A 369 2.44 1.90 -16.96
CA PRO A 369 2.16 2.05 -15.54
C PRO A 369 1.31 3.29 -15.25
N ASP A 370 0.38 3.18 -14.31
CA ASP A 370 -0.31 4.34 -13.74
C ASP A 370 0.60 5.12 -12.77
N GLU A 371 0.11 6.23 -12.21
CA GLU A 371 0.88 7.08 -11.30
C GLU A 371 1.39 6.34 -10.06
N MET A 372 0.57 5.47 -9.47
CA MET A 372 0.93 4.70 -8.27
C MET A 372 1.95 3.61 -8.62
N GLU A 373 1.76 2.92 -9.73
CA GLU A 373 2.70 1.93 -10.24
C GLU A 373 4.04 2.56 -10.60
N GLN A 374 4.04 3.74 -11.25
CA GLN A 374 5.24 4.50 -11.58
C GLN A 374 5.98 4.95 -10.31
N LEU A 375 5.26 5.42 -9.29
CA LEU A 375 5.85 5.78 -8.00
C LEU A 375 6.61 4.61 -7.36
N MET A 376 6.09 3.38 -7.47
CA MET A 376 6.78 2.18 -6.96
C MET A 376 8.04 1.83 -7.78
N ILE A 377 8.00 2.04 -9.10
CA ILE A 377 9.16 1.87 -9.98
C ILE A 377 10.24 2.91 -9.65
N ASP A 378 9.87 4.17 -9.46
CA ASP A 378 10.79 5.24 -9.08
C ASP A 378 11.36 5.03 -7.68
N SER A 379 10.57 4.46 -6.76
CA SER A 379 11.04 4.03 -5.44
C SER A 379 12.12 2.95 -5.56
N CYS A 380 11.99 2.01 -6.51
CA CYS A 380 13.06 1.04 -6.79
C CYS A 380 14.34 1.73 -7.29
N ALA A 381 14.22 2.75 -8.15
CA ALA A 381 15.39 3.51 -8.61
C ALA A 381 16.14 4.15 -7.42
N ARG A 382 15.40 4.73 -6.45
CA ARG A 382 16.00 5.27 -5.21
C ARG A 382 16.63 4.18 -4.35
N ILE A 383 15.97 3.05 -4.16
CA ILE A 383 16.51 1.91 -3.40
C ILE A 383 17.86 1.45 -3.99
N ALA A 384 17.97 1.41 -5.32
CA ALA A 384 19.17 0.97 -6.01
C ALA A 384 20.37 1.92 -5.85
N THR A 385 20.14 3.18 -5.50
CA THR A 385 21.22 4.18 -5.34
C THR A 385 21.72 4.32 -3.89
N PHE A 386 21.06 3.71 -2.89
CA PHE A 386 21.54 3.72 -1.51
C PHE A 386 22.72 2.73 -1.33
N PRO A 387 23.88 3.17 -0.81
CA PRO A 387 24.96 2.26 -0.47
C PRO A 387 24.55 1.32 0.69
N PRO A 388 25.06 0.06 0.71
CA PRO A 388 24.72 -0.94 1.73
C PRO A 388 25.22 -0.63 3.16
N GLU A 389 25.84 0.53 3.39
CA GLU A 389 26.57 0.87 4.62
C GLU A 389 25.67 1.20 5.83
N LEU A 390 24.35 1.29 5.67
CA LEU A 390 23.41 1.38 6.79
C LEU A 390 23.05 -0.01 7.38
N ALA A 391 23.60 -1.11 6.84
CA ALA A 391 23.31 -2.47 7.28
C ALA A 391 24.17 -2.98 8.45
N ALA A 392 25.18 -2.22 8.89
CA ALA A 392 26.06 -2.64 9.99
C ALA A 392 26.27 -1.50 11.00
N GLY A 393 25.33 -1.33 11.92
CA GLY A 393 25.62 -0.76 13.23
C GLY A 393 26.54 -1.69 14.01
N SER A 394 27.82 -1.74 13.65
CA SER A 394 28.85 -2.32 14.50
C SER A 394 29.19 -1.28 15.55
N THR A 395 28.68 -1.47 16.76
CA THR A 395 29.15 -0.79 17.97
C THR A 395 30.47 -1.45 18.42
N PRO A 396 31.31 -0.71 19.17
CA PRO A 396 32.74 -0.51 18.92
C PRO A 396 33.64 -1.74 19.14
#